data_AF-M2Y768-F1
#
_entry.id   AF-M2Y768-F1
#
_cell.length_a   1.000
_cell.length_b   1.000
_cell.length_c   1.000
_cell.angle_alpha   90.00
_cell.angle_beta   90.00
_cell.angle_gamma   90.00
#
_symmetry.space_group_name_H-M   'P 1'
#
loop_
_entity.id
_entity.type
_entity.pdbx_description
1 polymer ?
#
loop_
_entity_poly.entity_id
_entity_poly.type
_entity_poly.pdbx_seq_one_letter_code
_entity_poly.pdbx_strand_id
1 'polypeptide(L)'
;MPPMSLLLPDFIAEGLADPKRRRRLGDILVTLVCCLWLGFSTWTFFIADMPDEIFDNHTGKAMQERMKSCEGSFQQRYKCKQALLLNGERWGFAVALDRVLLICAPAITAWLVWGAIKRR
;
A
#
# COMPACT_ATOMS: atom_id res chain seq x y z
N MET A 1 -21.08 -14.73 -42.58
CA MET A 1 -20.05 -14.56 -41.54
C MET A 1 -20.33 -13.22 -40.87
N PRO A 2 -20.89 -13.20 -39.65
CA PRO A 2 -21.19 -11.95 -38.96
C PRO A 2 -19.88 -11.28 -38.50
N PRO A 3 -19.76 -9.94 -38.57
CA PRO A 3 -18.57 -9.25 -38.10
C PRO A 3 -18.51 -9.34 -36.57
N MET A 4 -17.34 -9.70 -36.09
CA MET A 4 -16.99 -9.85 -34.68
C MET A 4 -16.74 -8.46 -34.06
N SER A 5 -17.76 -7.59 -34.04
CA SER A 5 -17.70 -6.21 -33.49
C SER A 5 -18.15 -6.12 -32.02
N LEU A 6 -18.28 -7.26 -31.32
CA LEU A 6 -18.90 -7.37 -30.00
C LEU A 6 -17.96 -7.21 -28.79
N LEU A 7 -16.88 -6.41 -28.87
CA LEU A 7 -15.97 -6.27 -27.72
C LEU A 7 -15.66 -4.85 -27.27
N LEU A 8 -16.00 -3.83 -28.07
CA LEU A 8 -15.94 -2.44 -27.62
C LEU A 8 -17.25 -1.78 -28.01
N PRO A 9 -18.07 -1.36 -27.04
CA PRO A 9 -19.30 -0.67 -27.37
C PRO A 9 -18.94 0.62 -28.14
N ASP A 10 -19.71 0.93 -29.19
CA ASP A 10 -19.39 1.95 -30.20
C ASP A 10 -19.04 3.33 -29.59
N PHE A 11 -19.53 3.62 -28.37
CA PHE A 11 -19.19 4.82 -27.61
C PHE A 11 -17.69 4.94 -27.24
N ILE A 12 -16.97 3.84 -27.05
CA ILE A 12 -15.52 3.85 -26.79
C ILE A 12 -14.76 4.08 -28.08
N ALA A 13 -15.19 3.46 -29.19
CA ALA A 13 -14.58 3.65 -30.51
C ALA A 13 -14.70 5.10 -30.99
N GLU A 14 -15.89 5.70 -30.87
CA GLU A 14 -16.10 7.14 -31.14
C GLU A 14 -15.37 8.04 -30.12
N GLY A 15 -15.30 7.62 -28.85
CA GLY A 15 -14.58 8.34 -27.80
C GLY A 15 -13.06 8.36 -27.99
N LEU A 16 -12.50 7.40 -28.72
CA LEU A 16 -11.08 7.29 -29.05
C LEU A 16 -10.67 8.14 -30.26
N ALA A 17 -11.62 8.50 -31.14
CA ALA A 17 -11.36 9.31 -32.33
C ALA A 17 -11.07 10.79 -32.01
N ASP A 18 -11.70 11.33 -30.95
CA ASP A 18 -11.43 12.68 -30.47
C ASP A 18 -10.29 12.68 -29.43
N PRO A 19 -9.15 13.36 -29.70
CA PRO A 19 -8.00 13.36 -28.80
C PRO A 19 -8.30 13.96 -27.42
N LYS A 20 -9.26 14.90 -27.33
CA LYS A 20 -9.65 15.53 -26.05
C LYS A 20 -10.50 14.57 -25.20
N ARG A 21 -11.41 13.84 -25.85
CA ARG A 21 -12.29 12.86 -25.19
C ARG A 21 -11.53 11.61 -24.77
N ARG A 22 -10.58 11.15 -25.58
CA ARG A 22 -9.63 10.07 -25.26
C ARG A 22 -8.81 10.36 -24.00
N ARG A 23 -8.30 11.59 -23.85
CA ARG A 23 -7.56 12.01 -22.65
C ARG A 23 -8.43 11.97 -21.39
N ARG A 24 -9.67 12.46 -21.47
CA ARG A 24 -10.63 12.40 -20.34
C ARG A 24 -10.99 10.97 -19.94
N LEU A 25 -11.26 10.10 -20.92
CA LEU A 25 -11.55 8.68 -20.68
C LEU A 25 -10.37 7.98 -20.00
N GLY A 26 -9.16 8.23 -20.48
CA GLY A 26 -7.95 7.66 -19.86
C GLY A 26 -7.67 8.22 -18.46
N ASP A 27 -7.94 9.51 -18.22
CA ASP A 27 -7.87 10.09 -16.86
C ASP A 27 -8.83 9.38 -15.90
N ILE A 28 -10.07 9.14 -16.32
CA ILE A 28 -11.08 8.43 -15.52
C ILE A 28 -10.64 6.99 -15.27
N LEU A 29 -10.21 6.27 -16.30
CA LEU A 29 -9.76 4.88 -16.17
C LEU A 29 -8.58 4.74 -15.22
N VAL A 30 -7.54 5.57 -15.36
CA VAL A 30 -6.37 5.54 -14.47
C VAL A 30 -6.77 5.88 -13.05
N THR A 31 -7.66 6.85 -12.86
CA THR A 31 -8.19 7.20 -11.53
C THR A 31 -8.91 6.01 -10.90
N LEU A 32 -9.81 5.35 -11.63
CA LEU A 32 -10.56 4.19 -11.12
C LEU A 32 -9.64 3.03 -10.75
N VAL A 33 -8.66 2.71 -11.60
CA VAL A 33 -7.68 1.66 -11.31
C VAL A 33 -6.85 2.00 -10.07
N CYS A 34 -6.40 3.25 -9.92
CA CYS A 34 -5.68 3.70 -8.73
C CYS A 34 -6.54 3.62 -7.47
N CYS A 35 -7.81 4.05 -7.52
CA CYS A 35 -8.71 3.96 -6.38
C CYS A 35 -9.01 2.51 -5.97
N LEU A 36 -9.24 1.63 -6.96
CA LEU A 36 -9.43 0.20 -6.72
C LEU A 36 -8.20 -0.42 -6.09
N TRP A 37 -7.01 -0.11 -6.61
CA TRP A 37 -5.75 -0.58 -6.05
C TRP A 37 -5.59 -0.15 -4.60
N LEU A 38 -5.70 1.15 -4.32
CA LEU A 38 -5.54 1.69 -2.96
C LEU A 38 -6.55 1.09 -1.98
N GLY A 39 -7.82 0.96 -2.38
CA GLY A 39 -8.86 0.35 -1.55
C GLY A 39 -8.56 -1.12 -1.26
N PHE A 40 -8.22 -1.89 -2.30
CA PHE A 40 -7.89 -3.30 -2.18
C PHE A 40 -6.63 -3.54 -1.33
N SER A 41 -5.54 -2.83 -1.62
CA SER A 41 -4.28 -2.98 -0.91
C SER A 41 -4.39 -2.55 0.55
N THR A 42 -5.16 -1.49 0.84
CA THR A 42 -5.41 -1.07 2.23
C THR A 42 -6.20 -2.15 2.96
N TRP A 43 -7.23 -2.72 2.34
CA TRP A 43 -7.98 -3.83 2.93
C TRP A 43 -7.09 -5.04 3.20
N THR A 44 -6.28 -5.48 2.23
CA THR A 44 -5.43 -6.66 2.42
C THR A 44 -4.37 -6.44 3.49
N PHE A 45 -3.60 -5.34 3.40
CA PHE A 45 -2.43 -5.14 4.26
C PHE A 45 -2.75 -4.58 5.66
N PHE A 46 -3.90 -3.94 5.85
CA PHE A 46 -4.28 -3.35 7.14
C PHE A 46 -5.50 -3.99 7.79
N ILE A 47 -6.41 -4.61 7.05
CA ILE A 47 -7.66 -5.17 7.62
C ILE A 47 -7.64 -6.69 7.64
N ALA A 48 -7.23 -7.33 6.53
CA ALA A 48 -7.20 -8.80 6.45
C ALA A 48 -5.95 -9.42 7.07
N ASP A 49 -4.77 -8.83 6.83
CA ASP A 49 -3.48 -9.32 7.36
C ASP A 49 -3.09 -8.67 8.70
N MET A 50 -3.99 -7.95 9.38
CA MET A 50 -3.76 -7.53 10.76
C MET A 50 -4.12 -8.67 11.72
N PRO A 51 -3.15 -9.34 12.37
CA PRO A 51 -3.47 -10.23 13.48
C PRO A 51 -4.06 -9.42 14.64
N ASP A 52 -5.08 -9.98 15.28
CA ASP A 52 -5.79 -9.39 16.45
C ASP A 52 -4.83 -8.98 17.59
N GLU A 53 -3.62 -9.53 17.61
CA GLU A 53 -2.56 -9.27 18.58
C GLU A 53 -1.90 -7.87 18.46
N ILE A 54 -2.13 -7.12 17.37
CA ILE A 54 -1.52 -5.80 17.15
C ILE A 54 -2.19 -4.69 17.97
N PHE A 55 -3.40 -4.90 18.49
CA PHE A 55 -4.01 -3.95 19.43
C PHE A 55 -3.25 -3.81 20.76
N ASP A 56 -2.33 -4.75 21.07
CA ASP A 56 -1.53 -4.76 22.29
C ASP A 56 -0.10 -4.21 22.13
N ASN A 57 0.30 -3.65 20.98
CA ASN A 57 1.73 -3.46 20.65
C ASN A 57 2.52 -2.34 21.36
N HIS A 58 2.00 -1.79 22.46
CA HIS A 58 2.84 -1.08 23.44
C HIS A 58 3.20 -1.94 24.68
N THR A 59 2.56 -3.10 24.82
CA THR A 59 2.74 -4.11 25.89
C THR A 59 2.60 -5.56 25.40
N GLY A 60 2.71 -5.79 24.09
CA GLY A 60 2.33 -7.06 23.46
C GLY A 60 3.20 -8.23 23.90
N LYS A 61 2.62 -9.44 23.89
CA LYS A 61 3.25 -10.70 24.32
C LYS A 61 4.68 -10.89 23.79
N ALA A 62 4.94 -10.46 22.56
CA ALA A 62 6.28 -10.51 21.95
C ALA A 62 7.33 -9.61 22.65
N MET A 63 6.94 -8.40 23.08
CA MET A 63 7.83 -7.53 23.88
C MET A 63 7.99 -8.10 25.29
N GLN A 64 6.92 -8.67 25.85
CA GLN A 64 6.92 -9.30 27.16
C GLN A 64 7.82 -10.55 27.19
N GLU A 65 7.86 -11.31 26.10
CA GLU A 65 8.71 -12.48 25.93
C GLU A 65 10.19 -12.10 25.78
N ARG A 66 10.49 -11.02 25.04
CA ARG A 66 11.86 -10.46 24.97
C ARG A 66 12.32 -9.80 26.26
N MET A 67 11.40 -9.38 27.12
CA MET A 67 11.73 -8.89 28.47
C MET A 67 12.11 -10.02 29.43
N LYS A 68 11.62 -11.24 29.21
CA LYS A 68 12.01 -12.41 30.04
C LYS A 68 13.50 -12.73 29.92
N SER A 69 14.15 -12.41 28.79
CA SER A 69 15.60 -12.58 28.64
C SER A 69 16.43 -11.48 29.32
N CYS A 70 15.81 -10.41 29.84
CA CYS A 70 16.50 -9.34 30.55
C CYS A 70 16.56 -9.64 32.07
N GLU A 71 17.39 -10.60 32.49
CA GLU A 71 17.70 -10.83 33.90
C GLU A 71 18.93 -10.03 34.36
N GLY A 72 19.11 -9.82 35.68
CA GLY A 72 20.26 -9.09 36.24
C GLY A 72 19.91 -7.86 37.09
N SER A 73 20.90 -6.99 37.30
CA SER A 73 20.77 -5.79 38.16
C SER A 73 19.81 -4.75 37.57
N PHE A 74 19.31 -3.82 38.40
CA PHE A 74 18.36 -2.79 37.98
C PHE A 74 18.87 -1.98 36.77
N GLN A 75 20.16 -1.66 36.75
CA GLN A 75 20.78 -0.91 35.65
C GLN A 75 20.88 -1.72 34.35
N GLN A 76 21.11 -3.04 34.43
CA GLN A 76 21.15 -3.94 33.28
C GLN A 76 19.76 -4.10 32.66
N ARG A 77 18.72 -4.27 33.49
CA ARG A 77 17.32 -4.34 33.03
C ARG A 77 16.88 -3.06 32.34
N TYR A 78 17.29 -1.89 32.86
CA TYR A 78 16.99 -0.60 32.24
C TYR A 78 17.61 -0.45 30.85
N LYS A 79 18.90 -0.79 30.70
CA LYS A 79 19.61 -0.74 29.41
C LYS A 79 19.03 -1.75 28.40
N CYS A 80 18.69 -2.95 28.86
CA CYS A 80 18.06 -3.99 28.04
C CYS A 80 16.70 -3.53 27.49
N LYS A 81 15.88 -2.90 28.34
CA LYS A 81 14.58 -2.33 27.94
C LYS A 81 14.73 -1.21 26.91
N GLN A 82 15.66 -0.28 27.10
CA GLN A 82 15.90 0.78 26.12
C GLN A 82 16.36 0.22 24.77
N ALA A 83 17.30 -0.73 24.78
CA ALA A 83 17.79 -1.34 23.54
C ALA A 83 16.68 -2.08 22.77
N LEU A 84 15.78 -2.78 23.47
CA LEU A 84 14.62 -3.43 22.86
C LEU A 84 13.63 -2.44 22.25
N LEU A 85 13.36 -1.32 22.92
CA LEU A 85 12.49 -0.26 22.39
C LEU A 85 13.09 0.38 21.13
N LEU A 86 14.36 0.78 21.19
CA LEU A 86 15.08 1.37 20.04
C LEU A 86 15.17 0.43 18.84
N ASN A 87 15.41 -0.86 19.07
CA ASN A 87 15.42 -1.85 17.99
C ASN A 87 14.01 -2.13 17.46
N GLY A 88 13.00 -2.17 18.34
CA GLY A 88 11.60 -2.32 17.95
C GLY A 88 11.12 -1.19 17.04
N GLU A 89 11.45 0.06 17.37
CA GLU A 89 11.07 1.24 16.58
C GLU A 89 11.70 1.24 15.17
N ARG A 90 12.98 0.84 15.05
CA ARG A 90 13.64 0.76 13.73
C ARG A 90 12.98 -0.25 12.79
N TRP A 91 12.67 -1.44 13.30
CA TRP A 91 12.01 -2.47 12.50
C TRP A 91 10.54 -2.12 12.24
N GLY A 92 9.84 -1.53 13.21
CA GLY A 92 8.47 -1.04 13.04
C GLY A 92 8.36 0.05 11.97
N PHE A 93 9.31 1.01 11.95
CA PHE A 93 9.36 2.05 10.93
C PHE A 93 9.62 1.47 9.54
N ALA A 94 10.57 0.54 9.40
CA ALA A 94 10.87 -0.10 8.12
C ALA A 94 9.66 -0.86 7.55
N VAL A 95 8.95 -1.62 8.40
CA VAL A 95 7.74 -2.34 8.01
C VAL A 95 6.60 -1.38 7.63
N ALA A 96 6.43 -0.29 8.38
CA ALA A 96 5.43 0.72 8.04
C ALA A 96 5.73 1.40 6.70
N LEU A 97 7.00 1.74 6.46
CA LEU A 97 7.45 2.35 5.21
C LEU A 97 7.26 1.42 4.01
N ASP A 98 7.59 0.13 4.17
CA ASP A 98 7.38 -0.89 3.15
C ASP A 98 5.89 -1.02 2.76
N ARG A 99 5.00 -1.06 3.75
CA ARG A 99 3.54 -1.08 3.50
C ARG A 99 3.05 0.18 2.78
N VAL A 100 3.53 1.35 3.17
CA VAL A 100 3.18 2.62 2.48
C VAL A 100 3.66 2.59 1.03
N LEU A 101 4.88 2.09 0.77
CA LEU A 101 5.41 1.97 -0.58
C LEU A 101 4.59 0.98 -1.43
N LEU A 102 4.25 -0.20 -0.90
CA LEU A 102 3.45 -1.19 -1.61
C LEU A 102 2.07 -0.66 -2.01
N ILE A 103 1.45 0.15 -1.16
CA ILE A 103 0.14 0.75 -1.42
C ILE A 103 0.26 1.90 -2.42
N CYS A 104 1.16 2.85 -2.17
CA CYS A 104 1.20 4.12 -2.89
C CYS A 104 2.01 4.07 -4.19
N ALA A 105 3.10 3.29 -4.25
CA ALA A 105 4.01 3.32 -5.40
C ALA A 105 3.35 2.90 -6.73
N PRO A 106 2.49 1.86 -6.79
CA PRO A 106 1.80 1.49 -8.02
C PRO A 106 0.87 2.60 -8.53
N ALA A 107 0.13 3.26 -7.64
CA ALA A 107 -0.75 4.37 -8.01
C ALA A 107 0.03 5.59 -8.52
N ILE A 108 1.14 5.95 -7.85
CA ILE A 108 2.00 7.07 -8.25
C ILE A 108 2.63 6.78 -9.61
N THR A 109 3.20 5.59 -9.80
CA THR A 109 3.84 5.21 -11.07
C THR A 109 2.85 5.17 -12.23
N ALA A 110 1.64 4.65 -12.02
CA ALA A 110 0.57 4.67 -13.02
C ALA A 110 0.22 6.10 -13.46
N TRP A 111 0.11 7.04 -12.51
CA TRP A 111 -0.13 8.45 -12.82
C TRP A 111 1.03 9.13 -13.57
N LEU A 112 2.27 8.83 -13.19
CA LEU A 112 3.46 9.36 -13.89
C LEU A 112 3.53 8.85 -15.33
N VAL A 113 3.34 7.55 -15.54
CA VAL A 113 3.34 6.92 -16.86
C VAL A 113 2.21 7.48 -17.72
N TRP A 114 0.98 7.59 -17.17
CA TRP A 114 -0.14 8.19 -17.87
C TRP A 114 0.11 9.66 -18.22
N GLY A 115 0.70 10.42 -17.30
CA GLY A 115 1.13 11.80 -17.54
C GLY A 115 2.15 11.91 -18.67
N ALA A 116 3.12 11.00 -18.74
CA ALA A 116 4.09 10.95 -19.83
C ALA A 116 3.44 10.61 -21.18
N ILE A 117 2.47 9.68 -21.19
CA ILE A 117 1.71 9.33 -22.40
C ILE A 117 0.87 10.51 -22.90
N LYS A 118 0.21 11.26 -21.99
CA LYS A 118 -0.59 12.44 -22.37
C LYS A 118 0.22 13.58 -22.98
N ARG A 119 1.50 13.68 -22.63
CA ARG A 119 2.42 14.73 -23.13
C ARG A 119 3.03 14.40 -24.49
N ARG A 120 3.01 13.14 -24.91
CA ARG A 120 3.36 12.73 -26.28
C ARG A 120 2.16 12.89 -27.21
#